data_AF-A0A970ZNQ7-F1
#
_entry.id   AF-A0A970ZNQ7-F1
#
_cell.length_a   1.000
_cell.length_b   1.000
_cell.length_c   1.000
_cell.angle_alpha   90.00
_cell.angle_beta   90.00
_cell.angle_gamma   90.00
#
_symmetry.space_group_name_H-M   'P 1'
#
loop_
_entity.id
_entity.type
_entity.pdbx_description
1 polymer ?
#
loop_
_entity_poly.entity_id
_entity_poly.type
_entity_poly.pdbx_seq_one_letter_code
_entity_poly.pdbx_strand_id
1 'polypeptide(L)'
;EQELIEVHEAIQPAQEEESPAKLFNKGLELMQNRKYKEAISVFQNVLLLDPQNTWASEQIEQAEKALCQEYYQSSIPAAKTPYFIVPETSLMRYNLTHEEGFVASRINGTWDVKSIVMLSPLREIEILQSLEKMLKMGLIALR
;
A
#
# COMPACT_ATOMS: atom_id res chain seq x y z
N GLU A 1 27.69 40.66 46.28
CA GLU A 1 28.17 39.59 45.38
C GLU A 1 26.90 38.84 44.95
N GLN A 2 26.25 39.13 43.82
CA GLN A 2 26.60 38.91 42.41
C GLN A 2 27.05 37.49 42.07
N GLU A 3 26.08 36.61 41.81
CA GLU A 3 26.09 35.48 40.86
C GLU A 3 24.60 35.32 40.46
N LEU A 4 24.03 35.74 39.32
CA LEU A 4 24.42 35.80 37.91
C LEU A 4 24.81 34.45 37.31
N ILE A 5 23.86 33.94 36.50
CA ILE A 5 23.98 33.03 35.33
C ILE A 5 24.25 31.56 35.74
N GLU A 6 23.60 30.50 35.26
CA GLU A 6 23.08 30.20 33.92
C GLU A 6 21.82 29.32 33.97
N VAL A 7 20.71 29.90 33.51
CA VAL A 7 19.63 29.12 32.91
C VAL A 7 20.27 28.43 31.72
N HIS A 8 20.59 27.14 31.86
CA HIS A 8 20.94 26.32 30.72
C HIS A 8 19.67 26.14 29.90
N GLU A 9 19.46 27.12 29.02
CA GLU A 9 18.60 27.03 27.85
C GLU A 9 19.21 25.93 26.98
N ALA A 10 18.86 24.68 27.30
CA ALA A 10 19.05 23.58 26.40
C ALA A 10 18.07 23.79 25.25
N ILE A 11 18.48 24.63 24.29
CA ILE A 11 17.98 24.62 22.93
C ILE A 11 18.27 23.21 22.44
N GLN A 12 17.29 22.33 22.61
CA GLN A 12 17.28 21.05 21.95
C GLN A 12 17.37 21.36 20.46
N PRO A 13 18.35 20.79 19.73
CA PRO A 13 18.48 21.06 18.31
C PRO A 13 17.18 20.66 17.64
N ALA A 14 16.67 21.53 16.78
CA ALA A 14 15.45 21.35 16.01
C ALA A 14 15.37 19.93 15.42
N GLN A 15 14.63 19.05 16.09
CA GLN A 15 13.89 18.01 15.40
C GLN A 15 12.79 18.80 14.71
N GLU A 16 12.86 18.95 13.38
CA GLU A 16 11.69 19.31 12.60
C GLU A 16 10.66 18.21 12.83
N GLU A 17 9.90 18.30 13.92
CA GLU A 17 8.81 17.37 14.19
C GLU A 17 7.85 17.51 13.00
N GLU A 18 7.83 16.48 12.15
CA GLU A 18 6.87 16.31 11.07
C GLU A 18 5.48 16.31 11.73
N SER A 19 4.89 17.49 11.89
CA SER A 19 3.57 17.60 12.50
C SER A 19 2.55 16.83 11.67
N PRO A 20 1.50 16.27 12.29
CA PRO A 20 0.44 15.56 11.56
C PRO A 20 -0.09 16.38 10.38
N ALA A 21 -0.20 17.70 10.54
CA ALA A 21 -0.62 18.63 9.48
C ALA A 21 0.38 18.73 8.30
N LYS A 22 1.69 18.78 8.57
CA LYS A 22 2.72 18.80 7.51
C LYS A 22 2.72 17.48 6.74
N LEU A 23 2.66 16.35 7.44
CA LEU A 23 2.54 15.03 6.83
C LEU A 23 1.27 14.90 5.99
N PHE A 24 0.14 15.38 6.51
CA PHE A 24 -1.12 15.36 5.79
C PHE A 24 -1.02 16.13 4.46
N ASN A 25 -0.47 17.35 4.47
CA ASN A 25 -0.25 18.14 3.27
C ASN A 25 0.68 17.45 2.26
N LYS A 26 1.77 16.83 2.74
CA LYS A 26 2.67 16.01 1.90
C LYS A 26 1.94 14.84 1.26
N GLY A 27 1.06 14.17 1.99
CA GLY A 27 0.19 13.11 1.46
C GLY A 27 -0.72 13.61 0.33
N LEU A 28 -1.31 14.80 0.49
CA LEU A 28 -2.13 15.43 -0.55
C LEU A 28 -1.32 15.79 -1.80
N GLU A 29 -0.09 16.29 -1.65
CA GLU A 29 0.80 16.56 -2.78
C GLU A 29 1.16 15.26 -3.52
N LEU A 30 1.42 14.16 -2.81
CA LEU A 30 1.67 12.85 -3.41
C LEU A 30 0.44 12.33 -4.17
N MET A 31 -0.76 12.53 -3.63
CA MET A 31 -2.02 12.20 -4.31
C MET A 31 -2.17 12.95 -5.64
N GLN A 32 -1.90 14.26 -5.65
CA GLN A 32 -1.95 15.08 -6.87
C GLN A 32 -0.94 14.61 -7.92
N ASN A 33 0.22 14.14 -7.48
CA ASN A 33 1.26 13.58 -8.33
C ASN A 33 1.03 12.10 -8.70
N ARG A 34 -0.13 11.51 -8.36
CA ARG A 34 -0.46 10.09 -8.57
C ARG A 34 0.51 9.10 -7.91
N LYS A 35 1.25 9.56 -6.90
CA LYS A 35 2.18 8.75 -6.09
C LYS A 35 1.40 8.09 -4.95
N TYR A 36 0.46 7.22 -5.31
CA TYR A 36 -0.54 6.69 -4.38
C TYR A 36 0.07 5.81 -3.29
N LYS A 37 1.07 4.98 -3.63
CA LYS A 37 1.77 4.11 -2.66
C LYS A 37 2.48 4.95 -1.59
N GLU A 38 3.20 5.99 -2.01
CA GLU A 38 3.87 6.91 -1.09
C GLU A 38 2.85 7.72 -0.28
N ALA A 39 1.76 8.17 -0.90
CA ALA A 39 0.69 8.91 -0.21
C ALA A 39 0.08 8.09 0.93
N ILE A 40 -0.25 6.81 0.68
CA ILE A 40 -0.78 5.89 1.70
C ILE A 40 0.19 5.78 2.88
N SER A 41 1.47 5.57 2.62
CA SER A 41 2.49 5.48 3.68
C SER A 41 2.58 6.76 4.51
N VAL A 42 2.50 7.93 3.86
CA VAL A 42 2.52 9.23 4.55
C VAL A 42 1.25 9.43 5.41
N PHE A 43 0.07 9.10 4.91
CA PHE A 43 -1.17 9.18 5.70
C PHE A 43 -1.22 8.17 6.84
N GLN A 44 -0.63 6.98 6.68
CA GLN A 44 -0.46 6.03 7.78
C GLN A 44 0.41 6.63 8.90
N ASN A 45 1.48 7.36 8.55
CA ASN A 45 2.27 8.08 9.55
C ASN A 45 1.47 9.18 10.25
N VAL A 46 0.55 9.87 9.56
CA VAL A 46 -0.39 10.80 10.20
C VAL A 46 -1.22 10.06 11.25
N LEU A 47 -1.77 8.89 10.93
CA LEU A 47 -2.57 8.09 11.86
C LEU A 47 -1.76 7.51 13.03
N LEU A 48 -0.44 7.33 12.88
CA LEU A 48 0.43 6.95 14.00
C LEU A 48 0.57 8.09 15.03
N LEU A 49 0.59 9.35 14.56
CA LEU A 49 0.72 10.53 15.42
C LEU A 49 -0.64 11.04 15.93
N ASP A 50 -1.69 10.91 15.12
CA ASP A 50 -3.07 11.29 15.42
C ASP A 50 -4.03 10.15 14.99
N PRO A 51 -4.22 9.13 15.84
CA PRO A 51 -5.05 7.96 15.51
C PRO A 51 -6.52 8.28 15.25
N GLN A 52 -7.00 9.45 15.68
CA GLN A 52 -8.40 9.88 15.48
C GLN A 52 -8.58 10.74 14.22
N ASN A 53 -7.53 10.89 13.41
CA ASN A 53 -7.58 11.68 12.19
C ASN A 53 -8.42 10.99 11.10
N THR A 54 -9.73 11.27 11.07
CA THR A 54 -10.65 10.67 10.10
C THR A 54 -10.29 11.05 8.66
N TRP A 55 -9.79 12.26 8.43
CA TRP A 55 -9.37 12.71 7.10
C TRP A 55 -8.20 11.88 6.56
N ALA A 56 -7.20 11.54 7.38
CA ALA A 56 -6.09 10.70 6.94
C ALA A 56 -6.58 9.30 6.54
N SER A 57 -7.51 8.72 7.31
CA SER A 57 -8.15 7.45 6.97
C SER A 57 -8.93 7.52 5.65
N GLU A 58 -9.73 8.57 5.45
CA GLU A 58 -10.46 8.81 4.19
C GLU A 58 -9.52 8.98 3.00
N GLN A 59 -8.39 9.64 3.19
CA GLN A 59 -7.39 9.81 2.14
C GLN A 59 -6.68 8.49 1.79
N ILE A 60 -6.44 7.60 2.76
CA ILE A 60 -5.92 6.25 2.48
C ILE A 60 -6.91 5.47 1.62
N GLU A 61 -8.20 5.47 1.96
CA GLU A 61 -9.22 4.78 1.18
C GLU A 61 -9.30 5.31 -0.26
N GLN A 62 -9.23 6.64 -0.44
CA GLN A 62 -9.21 7.27 -1.76
C GLN A 62 -7.95 6.92 -2.55
N ALA A 63 -6.78 6.94 -1.91
CA ALA A 63 -5.51 6.57 -2.54
C ALA A 63 -5.50 5.11 -2.98
N GLU A 64 -6.02 4.19 -2.16
CA GLU A 64 -6.13 2.78 -2.51
C GLU A 64 -7.09 2.56 -3.68
N LYS A 65 -8.26 3.20 -3.68
CA LYS A 65 -9.20 3.13 -4.81
C LYS A 65 -8.53 3.61 -6.10
N ALA A 66 -7.80 4.73 -6.05
CA ALA A 66 -7.08 5.25 -7.20
C ALA A 66 -5.97 4.30 -7.68
N LEU A 67 -5.22 3.70 -6.76
CA LEU A 67 -4.18 2.72 -7.08
C LEU A 67 -4.77 1.43 -7.69
N CYS A 68 -5.91 0.95 -7.18
CA CYS A 68 -6.63 -0.17 -7.79
C CYS A 68 -7.04 0.15 -9.23
N GLN A 69 -7.58 1.35 -9.48
CA GLN A 69 -7.92 1.81 -10.83
C GLN A 69 -6.70 1.84 -11.75
N GLU A 70 -5.54 2.30 -11.25
CA GLU A 70 -4.29 2.30 -12.01
C GLU A 70 -3.83 0.88 -12.37
N TYR A 71 -3.92 -0.07 -11.44
CA TYR A 71 -3.63 -1.48 -11.75
C TYR A 71 -4.55 -2.03 -12.83
N TYR A 72 -5.85 -1.78 -12.75
CA TYR A 72 -6.80 -2.25 -13.76
C TYR A 72 -6.54 -1.67 -15.15
N GLN A 73 -6.05 -0.44 -15.22
CA GLN A 73 -5.75 0.24 -16.49
C GLN A 73 -4.40 -0.17 -17.08
N SER A 74 -3.44 -0.56 -16.25
CA SER A 74 -2.05 -0.78 -16.67
C SER A 74 -1.67 -2.25 -16.75
N SER A 75 -1.63 -2.94 -15.61
CA SER A 75 -0.97 -4.25 -15.48
C SER A 75 -1.91 -5.42 -15.24
N ILE A 76 -3.09 -5.19 -14.64
CA ILE A 76 -3.99 -6.24 -14.16
C ILE A 76 -5.43 -5.94 -14.58
N PRO A 77 -5.81 -6.04 -15.86
CA PRO A 77 -7.18 -5.74 -16.28
C PRO A 77 -8.19 -6.68 -15.61
N ALA A 78 -9.30 -6.12 -15.11
CA ALA A 78 -10.29 -6.85 -14.30
C ALA A 78 -10.91 -8.07 -15.01
N ALA A 79 -11.04 -8.00 -16.34
CA ALA A 79 -11.65 -9.05 -17.16
C ALA A 79 -10.66 -10.15 -17.60
N LYS A 80 -9.37 -10.02 -17.27
CA LYS A 80 -8.36 -11.00 -17.66
C LYS A 80 -8.30 -12.16 -16.68
N THR A 81 -7.94 -13.33 -17.17
CA THR A 81 -7.81 -14.54 -16.36
C THR A 81 -6.35 -14.78 -16.01
N PRO A 82 -5.94 -14.68 -14.72
CA PRO A 82 -4.61 -15.11 -14.30
C PRO A 82 -4.47 -16.63 -14.35
N TYR A 83 -3.27 -17.09 -14.74
CA TYR A 83 -2.89 -18.50 -14.72
C TYR A 83 -1.40 -18.64 -14.41
N PHE A 84 -1.02 -19.73 -13.77
CA PHE A 84 0.39 -20.02 -13.51
C PHE A 84 1.13 -20.39 -14.79
N ILE A 85 2.32 -19.81 -14.96
CA ILE A 85 3.28 -20.17 -16.00
C ILE A 85 4.43 -21.03 -15.45
N VAL A 86 4.39 -21.31 -14.15
CA VAL A 86 5.25 -22.25 -13.45
C VAL A 86 4.40 -23.35 -12.80
N PRO A 87 4.95 -24.53 -12.50
CA PRO A 87 4.24 -25.51 -11.69
C PRO A 87 3.92 -24.96 -10.30
N GLU A 88 2.71 -25.14 -9.80
CA GLU A 88 2.30 -24.70 -8.45
C GLU A 88 3.23 -25.22 -7.34
N THR A 89 3.78 -26.42 -7.49
CA THR A 89 4.78 -26.99 -6.56
C THR A 89 6.04 -26.13 -6.42
N SER A 90 6.32 -25.27 -7.40
CA SER A 90 7.44 -24.32 -7.38
C SER A 90 7.16 -23.13 -6.45
N LEU A 91 5.89 -22.83 -6.13
CA LEU A 91 5.51 -21.71 -5.28
C LEU A 91 6.12 -21.82 -3.87
N MET A 92 6.33 -23.03 -3.36
CA MET A 92 6.98 -23.29 -2.08
C MET A 92 8.42 -22.75 -1.99
N ARG A 93 9.07 -22.51 -3.14
CA ARG A 93 10.41 -21.93 -3.20
C ARG A 93 10.41 -20.41 -3.03
N TYR A 94 9.24 -19.79 -3.14
CA TYR A 94 9.05 -18.37 -2.97
C TYR A 94 8.50 -18.09 -1.56
N ASN A 95 9.05 -17.07 -0.91
CA ASN A 95 8.59 -16.67 0.42
C ASN A 95 7.31 -15.81 0.31
N LEU A 96 6.21 -16.46 -0.06
CA LEU A 96 4.89 -15.82 -0.15
C LEU A 96 4.35 -15.53 1.24
N THR A 97 3.73 -14.37 1.43
CA THR A 97 2.98 -14.09 2.65
C THR A 97 1.70 -14.94 2.71
N HIS A 98 0.99 -14.91 3.84
CA HIS A 98 -0.28 -15.62 3.98
C HIS A 98 -1.32 -15.11 2.96
N GLU A 99 -1.39 -13.80 2.79
CA GLU A 99 -2.26 -13.11 1.85
C GLU A 99 -1.91 -13.50 0.40
N GLU A 100 -0.61 -13.47 0.05
CA GLU A 100 -0.14 -13.84 -1.28
C GLU A 100 -0.43 -15.32 -1.59
N GLY A 101 -0.20 -16.21 -0.62
CA GLY A 101 -0.53 -17.63 -0.73
C GLY A 101 -2.04 -17.87 -0.89
N PHE A 102 -2.87 -17.10 -0.18
CA PHE A 102 -4.31 -17.13 -0.36
C PHE A 102 -4.72 -16.69 -1.77
N VAL A 103 -4.20 -15.58 -2.27
CA VAL A 103 -4.50 -15.10 -3.63
C VAL A 103 -4.04 -16.12 -4.67
N ALA A 104 -2.85 -16.69 -4.50
CA ALA A 104 -2.32 -17.77 -5.34
C ALA A 104 -3.28 -18.98 -5.39
N SER A 105 -3.87 -19.36 -4.26
CA SER A 105 -4.86 -20.46 -4.21
C SER A 105 -6.16 -20.19 -4.99
N ARG A 106 -6.44 -18.93 -5.35
CA ARG A 106 -7.60 -18.54 -6.18
C ARG A 106 -7.28 -18.51 -7.68
N ILE A 107 -6.00 -18.64 -8.05
CA ILE A 107 -5.57 -18.65 -9.46
C ILE A 107 -5.73 -20.05 -10.03
N ASN A 108 -6.92 -20.35 -10.53
CA ASN A 108 -7.25 -21.65 -11.13
C ASN A 108 -7.18 -21.64 -12.67
N GLY A 109 -6.76 -20.53 -13.28
CA GLY A 109 -6.72 -20.38 -14.74
C GLY A 109 -8.08 -20.21 -15.41
N THR A 110 -9.18 -20.08 -14.66
CA THR A 110 -10.54 -19.89 -15.19
C THR A 110 -11.21 -18.63 -14.65
N TRP A 111 -10.95 -18.27 -13.39
CA TRP A 111 -11.52 -17.06 -12.80
C TRP A 111 -10.80 -15.83 -13.31
N ASP A 112 -11.55 -14.82 -13.73
CA ASP A 112 -10.99 -13.50 -14.01
C ASP A 112 -10.59 -12.77 -12.71
N VAL A 113 -9.78 -11.71 -12.85
CA VAL A 113 -9.34 -10.90 -11.71
C VAL A 113 -10.55 -10.37 -10.92
N LYS A 114 -11.61 -9.92 -11.61
CA LYS A 114 -12.82 -9.41 -10.97
C LYS A 114 -13.47 -10.45 -10.06
N SER A 115 -13.55 -11.70 -10.50
CA SER A 115 -14.12 -12.81 -9.74
C SER A 115 -13.25 -13.18 -8.54
N ILE A 116 -11.91 -13.16 -8.72
CA ILE A 116 -10.98 -13.35 -7.60
C ILE A 116 -11.18 -12.26 -6.54
N VAL A 117 -11.32 -11.00 -6.95
CA VAL A 117 -11.59 -9.88 -6.04
C VAL A 117 -12.94 -10.03 -5.34
N MET A 118 -14.03 -10.30 -6.06
CA MET A 118 -15.37 -10.41 -5.46
C MET A 118 -15.53 -11.59 -4.49
N LEU A 119 -14.83 -12.70 -4.73
CA LEU A 119 -14.98 -13.93 -3.95
C LEU A 119 -13.90 -14.11 -2.87
N SER A 120 -13.06 -13.10 -2.68
CA SER A 120 -12.00 -13.05 -1.68
C SER A 120 -12.45 -12.24 -0.46
N PRO A 121 -12.10 -12.66 0.77
CA PRO A 121 -12.31 -11.87 1.98
C PRO A 121 -11.23 -10.78 2.17
N LEU A 122 -10.17 -10.79 1.35
CA LEU A 122 -9.08 -9.82 1.43
C LEU A 122 -9.51 -8.48 0.81
N ARG A 123 -8.80 -7.41 1.17
CA ARG A 123 -9.04 -6.10 0.56
C ARG A 123 -8.62 -6.15 -0.90
N GLU A 124 -9.34 -5.45 -1.75
CA GLU A 124 -9.08 -5.41 -3.19
C GLU A 124 -7.62 -5.01 -3.51
N ILE A 125 -7.09 -4.02 -2.79
CA ILE A 125 -5.70 -3.57 -2.98
C ILE A 125 -4.67 -4.67 -2.68
N GLU A 126 -4.89 -5.49 -1.65
CA GLU A 126 -3.99 -6.57 -1.24
C GLU A 126 -3.96 -7.68 -2.31
N ILE A 127 -5.12 -7.95 -2.90
CA ILE A 127 -5.26 -8.92 -4.00
C ILE A 127 -4.50 -8.43 -5.23
N LEU A 128 -4.70 -7.17 -5.62
CA LEU A 128 -4.05 -6.61 -6.81
C LEU A 128 -2.53 -6.49 -6.61
N GLN A 129 -2.06 -6.11 -5.42
CA GLN A 129 -0.62 -6.10 -5.10
C GLN A 129 -0.01 -7.50 -5.15
N SER A 130 -0.72 -8.51 -4.64
CA SER A 130 -0.28 -9.91 -4.71
C SER A 130 -0.17 -10.40 -6.18
N LEU A 131 -1.17 -10.10 -7.00
CA LEU A 131 -1.14 -10.40 -8.43
C LEU A 131 -0.02 -9.64 -9.15
N GLU A 132 0.17 -8.35 -8.85
CA GLU A 132 1.25 -7.52 -9.42
C GLU A 132 2.62 -8.13 -9.12
N LYS A 133 2.85 -8.53 -7.87
CA LYS A 133 4.10 -9.16 -7.44
C LYS A 133 4.33 -10.47 -8.18
N MET A 134 3.33 -11.34 -8.26
CA MET A 134 3.44 -12.62 -8.97
C MET A 134 3.68 -12.45 -10.47
N LEU A 135 3.07 -11.43 -11.11
CA LEU A 135 3.36 -11.06 -12.50
C LEU A 135 4.80 -10.60 -12.67
N LYS A 136 5.28 -9.68 -11.81
CA LYS A 136 6.67 -9.17 -11.85
C LYS A 136 7.71 -10.27 -11.60
N MET A 137 7.37 -11.28 -10.81
CA MET A 137 8.22 -12.44 -10.55
C MET A 137 8.15 -13.50 -11.66
N GLY A 138 7.27 -13.36 -12.65
CA GLY A 138 7.10 -14.35 -13.71
C GLY A 138 6.48 -15.66 -13.24
N LEU A 139 5.63 -15.63 -12.21
CA LEU A 139 4.93 -16.82 -11.70
C LEU A 139 3.61 -17.05 -12.44
N ILE A 140 2.95 -15.96 -12.82
CA ILE A 140 1.67 -15.95 -13.50
C ILE A 140 1.70 -15.09 -14.75
N ALA A 141 0.74 -15.32 -15.64
CA ALA A 141 0.43 -14.45 -16.76
C ALA A 141 -1.09 -14.23 -16.86
N LEU A 142 -1.50 -13.28 -17.69
CA LEU A 142 -2.90 -12.94 -17.94
C LEU A 142 -3.28 -13.32 -19.38
N ARG A 143 -4.45 -13.94 -19.57
CA ARG A 143 -5.04 -14.22 -20.89
C ARG A 143 -6.41 -13.57 -21.04
#